data_AF-A0A7J9QJH8-F1
#
_entry.id   AF-A0A7J9QJH8-F1
#
_cell.length_a   1.000
_cell.length_b   1.000
_cell.length_c   1.000
_cell.angle_alpha   90.00
_cell.angle_beta   90.00
_cell.angle_gamma   90.00
#
_symmetry.space_group_name_H-M   'P 1'
#
loop_
_entity.id
_entity.type
_entity.pdbx_description
1 polymer ?
#
loop_
_entity_poly.entity_id
_entity_poly.type
_entity_poly.pdbx_seq_one_letter_code
_entity_poly.pdbx_strand_id
1 'polypeptide(L)' 'LQDEDGATVTYLIRKANISHSRISRILKTLVSQGLLEQADSQGSNRYKISQSGREFLQAYHSFSKFADNFGLNI' A
#
# COMPACT_ATOMS: atom_id res chain seq x y z
N LEU A 1 7.74 -12.31 7.28
CA LEU A 1 6.58 -11.90 8.09
C LEU A 1 5.35 -12.41 7.36
N GLN A 2 4.69 -13.42 7.92
CA GLN A 2 3.42 -13.93 7.38
C GLN A 2 2.35 -12.86 7.63
N ASP A 3 2.25 -11.91 6.70
CA ASP A 3 1.19 -10.89 6.60
C ASP A 3 -0.09 -11.51 5.98
N GLU A 4 -0.53 -12.67 6.48
CA GLU A 4 -1.72 -13.31 5.92
C GLU A 4 -2.98 -12.46 6.18
N ASP A 5 -3.05 -11.81 7.34
CA ASP A 5 -4.23 -11.05 7.78
C ASP A 5 -4.18 -9.54 7.44
N GLY A 6 -3.10 -9.03 6.84
CA GLY A 6 -2.93 -7.60 6.55
C GLY A 6 -2.76 -6.71 7.81
N ALA A 7 -2.78 -5.38 7.64
CA ALA A 7 -2.50 -4.40 8.68
C ALA A 7 -3.72 -3.53 9.03
N THR A 8 -3.87 -3.15 10.31
CA THR A 8 -4.95 -2.26 10.76
C THR A 8 -4.67 -0.79 10.42
N VAL A 9 -5.73 0.02 10.25
CA VAL A 9 -5.59 1.48 10.04
C VAL A 9 -4.71 2.14 11.11
N THR A 10 -4.90 1.77 12.38
CA THR A 10 -4.12 2.33 13.50
C THR A 10 -2.64 2.01 13.38
N TYR A 11 -2.29 0.78 12.97
CA TYR A 11 -0.90 0.41 12.71
C TYR A 11 -0.30 1.25 11.58
N LEU A 12 -1.03 1.39 10.47
CA LEU A 12 -0.59 2.15 9.31
C LEU A 12 -0.37 3.64 9.62
N ILE A 13 -1.25 4.25 10.43
CA ILE A 13 -1.10 5.64 10.92
C ILE A 13 0.21 5.80 11.68
N ARG A 14 0.45 4.91 12.64
CA ARG A 14 1.65 4.95 13.50
C ARG A 14 2.92 4.74 12.67
N LYS A 15 2.88 3.84 11.70
CA LYS A 15 4.05 3.49 10.88
C LYS A 15 4.37 4.56 9.84
N ALA A 16 3.35 5.14 9.20
CA ALA A 16 3.52 6.15 8.16
C ALA A 16 3.70 7.57 8.74
N ASN A 17 3.37 7.79 10.01
CA ASN A 17 3.36 9.11 10.66
C ASN A 17 2.47 10.12 9.93
N ILE A 18 1.25 9.70 9.58
CA ILE A 18 0.29 10.52 8.82
C ILE A 18 -1.05 10.53 9.57
N SER A 19 -1.75 11.68 9.53
CA SER A 19 -3.07 11.81 10.14
C SER A 19 -4.08 10.78 9.59
N HIS A 20 -5.07 10.45 10.41
CA HIS A 20 -6.16 9.56 10.05
C HIS A 20 -6.88 10.01 8.77
N SER A 21 -7.22 11.29 8.63
CA SER A 21 -7.92 11.80 7.45
C SER A 21 -7.14 11.58 6.15
N ARG A 22 -5.83 11.82 6.16
CA ARG A 22 -4.98 11.67 4.98
C ARG A 22 -4.76 10.21 4.64
N ILE A 23 -4.49 9.34 5.64
CA ILE A 23 -4.30 7.92 5.38
C ILE A 23 -5.59 7.25 4.90
N SER A 24 -6.75 7.61 5.46
CA SER A 24 -8.03 7.04 5.02
C SER A 24 -8.31 7.36 3.55
N ARG A 25 -7.94 8.55 3.08
CA ARG A 25 -8.06 8.92 1.67
C ARG A 25 -7.13 8.08 0.79
N ILE A 26 -5.87 7.92 1.21
CA ILE A 26 -4.89 7.09 0.48
C ILE A 26 -5.36 5.65 0.39
N LEU A 27 -5.79 5.06 1.51
CA LEU A 27 -6.27 3.67 1.55
C LEU A 27 -7.50 3.47 0.67
N LYS A 28 -8.46 4.40 0.68
CA LYS A 28 -9.62 4.37 -0.23
C LYS A 28 -9.20 4.38 -1.70
N THR A 29 -8.24 5.24 -2.07
CA THR A 29 -7.73 5.28 -3.45
C THR A 29 -7.03 3.99 -3.86
N LEU A 30 -6.18 3.43 -2.98
CA LEU A 30 -5.45 2.20 -3.28
C LEU A 30 -6.39 1.00 -3.40
N VAL A 31 -7.43 0.92 -2.56
CA VAL A 31 -8.48 -0.10 -2.68
C VAL A 31 -9.29 0.10 -3.96
N SER A 32 -9.69 1.34 -4.29
CA SER A 32 -10.47 1.59 -5.52
C SER A 32 -9.69 1.31 -6.80
N GLN A 33 -8.36 1.40 -6.76
CA GLN A 33 -7.46 1.03 -7.85
C GLN A 33 -7.09 -0.46 -7.85
N GLY A 34 -7.59 -1.24 -6.89
CA GLY A 34 -7.31 -2.66 -6.77
C GLY A 34 -5.89 -2.98 -6.30
N LEU A 35 -5.12 -2.00 -5.80
CA LEU A 35 -3.76 -2.19 -5.31
C LEU A 35 -3.70 -2.70 -3.87
N LEU A 36 -4.79 -2.52 -3.11
CA LEU A 36 -4.99 -3.09 -1.79
C LEU A 36 -6.32 -3.85 -1.74
N GLU A 37 -6.34 -4.92 -0.96
CA GLU A 37 -7.55 -5.60 -0.49
C GLU A 37 -7.91 -5.09 0.90
N GLN A 38 -9.19 -4.84 1.14
CA GLN A 38 -9.73 -4.50 2.46
C GLN A 38 -10.57 -5.67 2.97
N ALA A 39 -10.26 -6.14 4.17
CA ALA A 39 -11.07 -7.12 4.90
C ALA A 39 -11.63 -6.47 6.16
N ASP A 40 -12.91 -6.69 6.42
CA ASP A 40 -13.50 -6.40 7.72
C ASP A 40 -13.36 -7.65 8.58
N SER A 41 -12.45 -7.61 9.55
CA SER A 41 -12.23 -8.72 10.48
C SER A 41 -12.41 -8.20 11.90
N GLN A 42 -13.41 -8.78 12.57
CA GLN A 42 -13.74 -8.51 13.98
C GLN A 42 -13.85 -7.01 14.33
N GLY A 43 -14.53 -6.23 13.47
CA GLY A 43 -14.80 -4.82 13.70
C GLY A 43 -13.59 -3.90 13.48
N SER A 44 -12.54 -4.40 12.83
CA SER A 44 -11.37 -3.61 12.45
C SER A 44 -11.11 -3.72 10.94
N ASN A 45 -10.99 -2.57 10.28
CA ASN A 45 -10.57 -2.51 8.89
C ASN A 45 -9.10 -2.91 8.77
N ARG A 46 -8.85 -4.00 8.03
CA ARG A 46 -7.51 -4.51 7.72
C ARG A 46 -7.24 -4.37 6.23
N TYR A 47 -5.99 -4.06 5.89
CA TYR A 47 -5.55 -3.82 4.52
C TYR A 47 -4.36 -4.73 4.19
N LYS A 48 -4.43 -5.42 3.05
CA LYS A 48 -3.36 -6.27 2.52
C LYS A 48 -3.03 -5.83 1.10
N ILE A 49 -1.78 -5.96 0.69
CA ILE A 49 -1.43 -5.74 -0.71
C ILE A 49 -2.05 -6.83 -1.57
N SER A 50 -2.78 -6.41 -2.60
CA SER A 50 -3.36 -7.34 -3.57
C SER A 50 -2.28 -7.94 -4.47
N GLN A 51 -2.64 -8.95 -5.26
CA GLN A 51 -1.72 -9.50 -6.25
C GLN A 51 -1.30 -8.45 -7.30
N SER A 52 -2.23 -7.68 -7.85
CA SER A 52 -1.93 -6.58 -8.79
C SER A 52 -1.12 -5.45 -8.12
N GLY A 53 -1.31 -5.19 -6.84
CA GLY A 53 -0.48 -4.27 -6.07
C GLY A 53 0.98 -4.72 -5.99
N ARG A 54 1.23 -6.02 -5.82
CA ARG A 54 2.59 -6.59 -5.82
C ARG A 54 3.24 -6.46 -7.20
N GLU A 55 2.49 -6.78 -8.25
CA GLU A 55 2.95 -6.63 -9.65
C GLU A 55 3.27 -5.18 -9.99
N PHE A 56 2.42 -4.24 -9.55
CA PHE A 56 2.67 -2.81 -9.69
C PHE A 56 3.97 -2.38 -9.01
N LEU A 57 4.21 -2.78 -7.76
CA LEU A 57 5.45 -2.45 -7.06
C LEU A 57 6.66 -3.07 -7.74
N GLN A 58 6.57 -4.30 -8.23
CA GLN A 58 7.65 -4.92 -8.98
C GLN A 58 7.99 -4.13 -10.24
N ALA A 59 6.99 -3.76 -11.04
CA ALA A 59 7.17 -2.94 -12.23
C ALA A 59 7.74 -1.56 -11.88
N TYR A 60 7.25 -0.92 -10.82
CA TYR A 60 7.75 0.35 -10.32
C TYR A 60 9.23 0.26 -9.91
N HIS A 61 9.63 -0.79 -9.18
CA HIS A 61 11.03 -0.97 -8.80
C HIS A 61 11.94 -1.20 -10.01
N SER A 62 11.49 -2.00 -10.99
CA SER A 62 12.21 -2.18 -12.25
C SER A 62 12.36 -0.87 -13.02
N PHE A 63 11.29 -0.08 -13.10
CA PHE A 63 11.30 1.23 -13.75
C PHE A 63 12.18 2.24 -13.01
N SER A 64 12.10 2.30 -11.67
CA SER A 64 12.91 3.19 -10.85
C SER A 64 14.40 2.91 -11.04
N LYS A 65 14.79 1.64 -10.95
CA LYS A 65 16.17 1.22 -11.20
C LYS A 65 16.64 1.54 -12.62
N PHE A 66 15.75 1.37 -13.60
CA PHE A 66 16.05 1.76 -14.98
C PHE A 66 16.31 3.26 -15.05
N ALA A 67 15.40 4.11 -14.58
CA ALA A 67 15.54 5.56 -14.60
C ALA A 67 16.79 6.06 -13.85
N ASP A 68 17.09 5.49 -12.68
CA ASP A 68 18.30 5.78 -11.91
C ASP A 68 19.58 5.52 -12.74
N ASN A 69 19.62 4.43 -13.49
CA ASN A 69 20.75 4.11 -14.39
C ASN A 69 20.91 5.14 -15.52
N PHE A 70 19.86 5.89 -15.87
CA PHE A 70 19.90 6.97 -16.84
C PHE A 70 20.04 8.36 -16.20
N GLY A 71 20.20 8.43 -14.87
CA GLY A 71 20.28 9.70 -14.13
C GLY A 71 18.97 10.50 -14.14
N LEU A 72 17.83 9.83 -14.36
CA LEU A 72 16.52 10.46 -14.35
C LEU A 72 15.95 10.42 -12.92
N ASN A 73 15.66 11.59 -12.35
CA ASN A 73 14.93 11.68 -11.08
C ASN A 73 13.42 11.58 -11.33
N ILE A 74 12.75 10.73 -10.57
CA ILE A 74 11.31 10.44 -10.66
C ILE A 74 10.61 10.71 -9.34
#